data_AF-M2RNN0-F1
#
_entry.id   AF-M2RNN0-F1
#
_cell.length_a   1.000
_cell.length_b   1.000
_cell.length_c   1.000
_cell.angle_alpha   90.00
_cell.angle_beta   90.00
_cell.angle_gamma   90.00
#
_symmetry.space_group_name_H-M   'P 1'
#
loop_
_entity.id
_entity.type
_entity.pdbx_description
1 polymer ?
#
loop_
_entity_poly.entity_id
_entity_poly.type
_entity_poly.pdbx_seq_one_letter_code
_entity_poly.pdbx_strand_id
1 'polypeptide(L)'
;MKTVQSLTREEYFLKQYSLNLKKPYKNIFKWGLILALVNAITNLSNFIVDAYGYYLGTYLLAKNLNYTQTNQGFYQEFMDRYMKIQKAIMSVVFAAHGVGNFGEIIPDIGKSMKAARHSYNLIDRNAKIDSSEINGNTFNDVKGEIEFKNIRFRYPTRADNEVLKGISFKAEQGKTIALVGASGCGKSTTIQLVERFYDPTSGEVLLDGYNIKDLNVKFLRNQIGLVGQEPVLFAESVIDNIKRGVPEGVEVSNEQIYAAAKMANAHDFISAMPEGYNTMVGDRGSQLSGGQKQRIAIARALIRNPKV
;
A
#
# COMPACT_ATOMS: atom_id res chain seq x y z
N MET A 1 -6.30 -8.15 17.43
CA MET A 1 -6.20 -9.28 18.38
C MET A 1 -6.61 -8.91 19.80
N LYS A 2 -5.99 -7.89 20.45
CA LYS A 2 -6.32 -7.52 21.85
C LYS A 2 -7.81 -7.37 22.16
N THR A 3 -8.58 -6.68 21.30
CA THR A 3 -10.05 -6.54 21.46
C THR A 3 -10.81 -7.85 21.35
N VAL A 4 -10.36 -8.76 20.48
CA VAL A 4 -11.00 -10.08 20.32
C VAL A 4 -10.75 -10.94 21.57
N GLN A 5 -9.52 -10.90 22.07
CA GLN A 5 -9.10 -11.62 23.27
C GLN A 5 -9.76 -11.07 24.54
N SER A 6 -9.83 -9.74 24.68
CA SER A 6 -10.47 -9.11 25.83
C SER A 6 -11.98 -9.38 25.89
N LEU A 7 -12.61 -9.55 24.73
CA LEU A 7 -14.04 -9.89 24.63
C LEU A 7 -14.29 -11.40 24.61
N THR A 8 -13.24 -12.22 24.72
CA THR A 8 -13.29 -13.70 24.66
C THR A 8 -14.09 -14.23 23.47
N ARG A 9 -13.97 -13.56 22.31
CA ARG A 9 -14.72 -13.88 21.08
C ARG A 9 -13.91 -14.68 20.06
N GLU A 10 -12.78 -15.27 20.45
CA GLU A 10 -11.95 -16.09 19.57
C GLU A 10 -12.76 -17.24 18.94
N GLU A 11 -13.53 -17.98 19.75
CA GLU A 11 -14.37 -19.07 19.26
C GLU A 11 -15.42 -18.60 18.27
N TYR A 12 -15.99 -17.41 18.47
CA TYR A 12 -16.98 -16.84 17.55
C TYR A 12 -16.35 -16.60 16.17
N PHE A 13 -15.20 -15.93 16.12
CA PHE A 13 -14.50 -15.66 14.85
C PHE A 13 -13.98 -16.94 14.22
N LEU A 14 -13.47 -17.88 15.01
CA LEU A 14 -13.02 -19.19 14.52
C LEU A 14 -14.19 -19.97 13.92
N LYS A 15 -15.36 -19.98 14.56
CA LYS A 15 -16.57 -20.60 14.03
C LYS A 15 -17.03 -19.94 12.74
N GLN A 16 -17.04 -18.61 12.66
CA GLN A 16 -17.38 -17.89 11.42
C GLN A 16 -16.39 -18.22 10.30
N TYR A 17 -15.10 -18.27 10.60
CA TYR A 17 -14.07 -18.66 9.65
C TYR A 17 -14.28 -20.11 9.16
N SER A 18 -14.49 -21.06 10.07
CA SER A 18 -14.79 -22.45 9.72
C SER A 18 -16.07 -22.59 8.89
N LEU A 19 -17.13 -21.83 9.21
CA LEU A 19 -18.37 -21.81 8.42
C LEU A 19 -18.13 -21.30 7.00
N ASN A 20 -17.36 -20.22 6.87
CA ASN A 20 -16.99 -19.65 5.57
C ASN A 20 -16.12 -20.61 4.75
N LEU A 21 -15.32 -21.46 5.39
CA LEU A 21 -14.53 -22.50 4.72
C LEU A 21 -15.34 -23.71 4.22
N LYS A 22 -16.53 -23.98 4.78
CA LYS A 22 -17.35 -25.14 4.35
C LYS A 22 -17.78 -25.05 2.88
N LYS A 23 -18.08 -23.85 2.39
CA LYS A 23 -18.53 -23.64 0.99
C LYS A 23 -17.39 -23.88 -0.01
N PRO A 24 -16.20 -23.27 0.12
CA PRO A 24 -15.02 -23.63 -0.66
C PRO A 24 -14.69 -25.12 -0.58
N TYR A 25 -14.69 -25.70 0.63
CA TYR A 25 -14.37 -27.12 0.84
C TYR A 25 -15.28 -28.06 0.02
N LYS A 26 -16.60 -27.87 0.10
CA LYS A 26 -17.54 -28.67 -0.71
C LYS A 26 -17.36 -28.45 -2.22
N ASN A 27 -17.03 -27.23 -2.62
CA ASN A 27 -16.79 -26.92 -4.04
C ASN A 27 -15.53 -27.60 -4.57
N ILE A 28 -14.49 -27.76 -3.75
CA ILE A 28 -13.24 -28.44 -4.16
C ILE A 28 -13.52 -29.89 -4.59
N PHE A 29 -14.37 -30.64 -3.88
CA PHE A 29 -14.69 -32.03 -4.28
C PHE A 29 -15.45 -32.11 -5.59
N LYS A 30 -16.38 -31.17 -5.84
CA LYS A 30 -17.12 -31.13 -7.12
C LYS A 30 -16.20 -30.78 -8.28
N TRP A 31 -15.36 -29.76 -8.10
CA TRP A 31 -14.41 -29.33 -9.12
C TRP A 31 -13.28 -30.34 -9.35
N GLY A 32 -12.85 -31.04 -8.31
CA GLY A 32 -11.78 -32.05 -8.40
C GLY A 32 -12.13 -33.20 -9.34
N LEU A 33 -13.37 -33.71 -9.28
CA LEU A 33 -13.82 -34.76 -10.21
C LEU A 33 -13.87 -34.28 -11.66
N ILE A 34 -14.39 -33.06 -11.88
CA ILE A 34 -14.44 -32.46 -13.22
C ILE A 34 -13.02 -32.28 -13.75
N LEU A 35 -12.09 -31.76 -12.94
CA LEU A 35 -10.70 -31.56 -13.32
C LEU A 35 -10.02 -32.89 -13.66
N ALA A 36 -10.25 -33.94 -12.86
CA ALA A 36 -9.69 -35.26 -13.10
C ALA A 36 -10.21 -35.86 -14.43
N LEU A 37 -11.51 -35.73 -14.71
CA LEU A 37 -12.10 -36.18 -15.96
C LEU A 37 -11.56 -35.40 -17.16
N VAL A 38 -11.48 -34.08 -17.07
CA VAL A 38 -10.91 -33.23 -18.13
C VAL A 38 -9.45 -33.60 -18.39
N ASN A 39 -8.66 -33.82 -17.35
CA ASN A 39 -7.27 -34.27 -17.48
C ASN A 39 -7.17 -35.67 -18.11
N ALA A 40 -8.03 -36.61 -17.70
CA ALA A 40 -8.07 -37.95 -18.28
C ALA A 40 -8.42 -37.93 -19.78
N ILE A 41 -9.43 -37.14 -20.17
CA ILE A 41 -9.83 -36.98 -21.58
C ILE A 41 -8.70 -36.34 -22.39
N THR A 42 -8.04 -35.32 -21.84
CA THR A 42 -6.91 -34.64 -22.51
C THR A 42 -5.76 -35.63 -22.75
N ASN A 43 -5.36 -36.40 -21.74
CA ASN A 43 -4.32 -37.42 -21.88
C ASN A 43 -4.71 -38.54 -22.85
N LEU A 44 -5.95 -39.01 -22.79
CA LEU A 44 -6.46 -40.02 -23.73
C LEU A 44 -6.41 -39.50 -25.17
N SER A 45 -6.79 -38.24 -25.40
CA SER A 45 -6.75 -37.64 -26.73
C SER A 45 -5.33 -37.59 -27.30
N ASN A 46 -4.33 -37.27 -26.47
CA ASN A 46 -2.93 -37.29 -26.89
C ASN A 46 -2.47 -38.70 -27.31
N PHE A 47 -2.77 -39.72 -26.51
CA PHE A 47 -2.42 -41.11 -26.86
C PHE A 47 -3.12 -41.60 -28.14
N ILE A 48 -4.37 -41.20 -28.39
CA ILE A 48 -5.09 -41.55 -29.62
C ILE A 48 -4.44 -40.89 -30.84
N VAL A 49 -4.07 -39.62 -30.74
CA VAL A 49 -3.40 -38.89 -31.83
C VAL A 49 -2.05 -39.51 -32.15
N ASP A 50 -1.25 -39.84 -31.14
CA ASP A 50 0.04 -40.49 -31.33
C ASP A 50 -0.11 -41.88 -31.96
N ALA A 51 -1.03 -42.70 -31.45
CA ALA A 51 -1.29 -44.05 -31.97
C ALA A 51 -1.73 -44.00 -33.44
N TYR A 52 -2.64 -43.09 -33.78
CA TYR A 52 -3.10 -42.92 -35.16
C TYR A 52 -2.00 -42.38 -36.08
N GLY A 53 -1.18 -41.44 -35.60
CA GLY A 53 -0.04 -40.90 -36.32
C GLY A 53 1.00 -41.97 -36.68
N TYR A 54 1.35 -42.85 -35.71
CA TYR A 54 2.24 -43.97 -35.99
C TYR A 54 1.62 -45.04 -36.89
N TYR A 55 0.33 -45.33 -36.74
CA TYR A 55 -0.38 -46.25 -37.63
C TYR A 55 -0.36 -45.77 -39.09
N LEU A 56 -0.71 -44.50 -39.34
CA LEU A 56 -0.64 -43.94 -40.68
C LEU A 56 0.81 -43.87 -41.20
N GLY A 57 1.76 -43.48 -40.35
CA GLY A 57 3.17 -43.42 -40.71
C GLY A 57 3.71 -44.78 -41.16
N THR A 58 3.42 -45.84 -40.40
CA THR A 58 3.82 -47.21 -40.76
C THR A 58 3.10 -47.73 -42.00
N TYR A 59 1.82 -47.41 -42.18
CA TYR A 59 1.07 -47.75 -43.39
C TYR A 59 1.66 -47.09 -44.64
N LEU A 60 1.98 -45.79 -44.58
CA LEU A 60 2.62 -45.06 -45.66
C LEU A 60 4.05 -45.54 -45.94
N LEU A 61 4.78 -45.95 -44.91
CA LEU A 61 6.09 -46.56 -45.04
C LEU A 61 5.97 -47.89 -45.81
N ALA A 62 5.10 -48.80 -45.37
CA ALA A 62 4.90 -50.10 -46.02
C ALA A 62 4.48 -49.99 -47.50
N LYS A 63 3.59 -49.06 -47.84
CA LYS A 63 3.10 -48.88 -49.22
C LYS A 63 4.19 -48.38 -50.19
N ASN A 64 5.19 -47.65 -49.70
CA ASN A 64 6.19 -46.97 -50.53
C ASN A 64 7.59 -47.62 -50.46
N LEU A 65 7.69 -48.85 -49.92
CA LEU A 65 8.94 -49.61 -49.89
C LEU A 65 9.05 -50.54 -51.10
N ASN A 66 10.24 -50.57 -51.69
CA ASN A 66 10.58 -51.51 -52.75
C ASN A 66 11.10 -52.83 -52.15
N TYR A 67 10.24 -53.83 -52.08
CA TYR A 67 10.54 -55.15 -51.50
C TYR A 67 11.47 -56.04 -52.34
N THR A 68 11.81 -55.63 -53.56
CA THR A 68 12.62 -56.39 -54.53
C THR A 68 14.13 -56.07 -54.50
N GLN A 69 14.58 -55.20 -53.59
CA GLN A 69 15.99 -54.83 -53.44
C GLN A 69 16.82 -55.85 -52.62
N THR A 70 18.15 -55.74 -52.68
CA THR A 70 19.06 -56.49 -51.80
C THR A 70 18.83 -56.13 -50.33
N ASN A 71 19.06 -57.08 -49.41
CA ASN A 71 18.83 -56.89 -47.97
C ASN A 71 19.45 -55.58 -47.45
N GLN A 72 20.68 -55.28 -47.86
CA GLN A 72 21.40 -54.08 -47.40
C GLN A 72 20.79 -52.77 -47.92
N GLY A 73 20.32 -52.72 -49.18
CA GLY A 73 19.65 -51.56 -49.76
C GLY A 73 18.26 -51.32 -49.16
N PHE A 74 17.51 -52.39 -48.90
CA PHE A 74 16.22 -52.33 -48.22
C PHE A 74 16.34 -51.71 -46.80
N TYR A 75 17.32 -52.14 -45.99
CA TYR A 75 17.51 -51.56 -44.65
C TYR A 75 17.87 -50.07 -44.70
N GLN A 76 18.68 -49.64 -45.68
CA GLN A 76 19.02 -48.22 -45.84
C GLN A 76 17.81 -47.38 -46.23
N GLU A 77 17.01 -47.82 -47.20
CA GLU A 77 15.80 -47.10 -47.63
C GLU A 77 14.73 -47.06 -46.53
N PHE A 78 14.54 -48.18 -45.81
CA PHE A 78 13.64 -48.26 -44.66
C PHE A 78 14.04 -47.25 -43.57
N MET A 79 15.31 -47.24 -43.17
CA MET A 79 15.79 -46.36 -42.12
C MET A 79 15.68 -44.88 -42.50
N ASP A 80 16.03 -44.50 -43.74
CA ASP A 80 15.90 -43.11 -44.21
C ASP A 80 14.43 -42.63 -44.18
N ARG A 81 13.51 -43.43 -44.72
CA ARG A 81 12.08 -43.09 -44.74
C ARG A 81 11.47 -43.09 -43.34
N TYR A 82 11.83 -44.05 -42.49
CA TYR A 82 11.41 -44.10 -41.10
C TYR A 82 11.88 -42.85 -40.34
N MET A 83 13.14 -42.45 -40.50
CA MET A 83 13.68 -41.23 -39.89
C MET A 83 12.94 -39.97 -40.37
N LYS A 84 12.58 -39.87 -41.65
CA LYS A 84 11.80 -38.73 -42.17
C LYS A 84 10.41 -38.65 -41.56
N ILE A 85 9.71 -39.79 -41.43
CA ILE A 85 8.39 -39.86 -40.79
C ILE A 85 8.48 -39.49 -39.31
N GLN A 86 9.46 -40.04 -38.59
CA GLN A 86 9.71 -39.72 -37.18
C GLN A 86 9.98 -38.23 -36.97
N LYS A 87 10.84 -37.63 -37.81
CA LYS A 87 11.11 -36.20 -37.76
C LYS A 87 9.85 -35.36 -38.02
N ALA A 88 9.04 -35.75 -39.01
CA ALA A 88 7.79 -35.05 -39.31
C ALA A 88 6.80 -35.11 -38.15
N ILE A 89 6.51 -36.30 -37.61
CA ILE A 89 5.59 -36.47 -36.48
C ILE A 89 6.07 -35.71 -35.25
N MET A 90 7.34 -35.90 -34.86
CA MET A 90 7.89 -35.24 -33.68
C MET A 90 7.89 -33.72 -33.81
N SER A 91 8.23 -33.18 -35.00
CA SER A 91 8.22 -31.73 -35.20
C SER A 91 6.82 -31.11 -35.02
N VAL A 92 5.78 -31.78 -35.50
CA VAL A 92 4.38 -31.35 -35.35
C VAL A 92 3.94 -31.47 -33.89
N VAL A 93 4.25 -32.59 -33.23
CA VAL A 93 3.88 -32.82 -31.82
C VAL A 93 4.58 -31.82 -30.90
N PHE A 94 5.88 -31.57 -31.09
CA PHE A 94 6.60 -30.57 -30.29
C PHE A 94 6.10 -29.15 -30.57
N ALA A 95 5.76 -28.81 -31.81
CA ALA A 95 5.17 -27.52 -32.13
C ALA A 95 3.81 -27.33 -31.44
N ALA A 96 2.94 -28.36 -31.47
CA ALA A 96 1.65 -28.33 -30.80
C ALA A 96 1.78 -28.16 -29.27
N HIS A 97 2.68 -28.90 -28.64
CA HIS A 97 2.99 -28.73 -27.21
C HIS A 97 3.52 -27.33 -26.89
N GLY A 98 4.39 -26.77 -27.75
CA GLY A 98 4.90 -25.41 -27.59
C GLY A 98 3.80 -24.36 -27.58
N VAL A 99 2.81 -24.48 -28.49
CA VAL A 99 1.64 -23.60 -28.52
C VAL A 99 0.76 -23.80 -27.29
N GLY A 100 0.53 -25.04 -26.86
CA GLY A 100 -0.23 -25.36 -25.65
C GLY A 100 0.35 -24.71 -24.40
N ASN A 101 1.65 -24.88 -24.18
CA ASN A 101 2.37 -24.29 -23.04
C ASN A 101 2.33 -22.76 -23.06
N PHE A 102 2.35 -22.13 -24.24
CA PHE A 102 2.18 -20.68 -24.35
C PHE A 102 0.76 -20.23 -23.95
N GLY A 103 -0.25 -21.03 -24.29
CA GLY A 103 -1.65 -20.79 -23.91
C GLY A 103 -1.86 -20.68 -22.40
N GLU A 104 -1.08 -21.42 -21.60
CA GLU A 104 -1.16 -21.39 -20.13
C GLU A 104 -0.71 -20.04 -19.55
N ILE A 105 0.19 -19.32 -20.22
CA ILE A 105 0.77 -18.05 -19.74
C ILE A 105 -0.15 -16.85 -20.08
N ILE A 106 -1.00 -16.97 -21.10
CA ILE A 106 -1.87 -15.89 -21.59
C ILE A 106 -2.72 -15.24 -20.47
N PRO A 107 -3.41 -15.99 -19.60
CA PRO A 107 -4.21 -15.41 -18.51
C PRO A 107 -3.36 -14.58 -17.54
N ASP A 108 -2.12 -15.01 -17.28
CA ASP A 108 -1.22 -14.34 -16.35
C ASP A 108 -0.66 -13.05 -16.94
N ILE A 109 -0.46 -12.99 -18.26
CA ILE A 109 -0.19 -11.73 -18.96
C ILE A 109 -1.35 -10.75 -18.74
N GLY A 110 -2.59 -11.19 -18.90
CA GLY A 110 -3.78 -10.38 -18.65
C GLY A 110 -3.87 -9.84 -17.21
N LYS A 111 -3.61 -10.69 -16.22
CA LYS A 111 -3.57 -10.28 -14.80
C LYS A 111 -2.43 -9.30 -14.53
N SER A 112 -1.25 -9.55 -15.10
CA SER A 112 -0.06 -8.71 -14.94
C SER A 112 -0.28 -7.32 -15.53
N MET A 113 -0.89 -7.22 -16.72
CA MET A 113 -1.28 -5.94 -17.30
C MET A 113 -2.28 -5.18 -16.42
N LYS A 114 -3.25 -5.87 -15.82
CA LYS A 114 -4.23 -5.24 -14.92
C LYS A 114 -3.56 -4.73 -13.63
N ALA A 115 -2.67 -5.51 -13.05
CA ALA A 115 -1.88 -5.11 -11.88
C ALA A 115 -0.98 -3.91 -12.20
N ALA A 116 -0.26 -3.96 -13.32
CA ALA A 116 0.57 -2.86 -13.80
C ALA A 116 -0.23 -1.58 -13.99
N ARG A 117 -1.41 -1.64 -14.64
CA ARG A 117 -2.31 -0.49 -14.78
C ARG A 117 -2.72 0.11 -13.43
N HIS A 118 -2.99 -0.71 -12.42
CA HIS A 118 -3.33 -0.20 -11.09
C HIS A 118 -2.14 0.52 -10.44
N SER A 119 -0.93 -0.04 -10.57
CA SER A 119 0.30 0.60 -10.10
C SER A 119 0.56 1.93 -10.81
N TYR A 120 0.47 1.98 -12.13
CA TYR A 120 0.64 3.22 -12.90
C TYR A 120 -0.42 4.26 -12.54
N ASN A 121 -1.70 3.88 -12.43
CA ASN A 121 -2.76 4.79 -12.00
C ASN A 121 -2.51 5.39 -10.60
N LEU A 122 -1.78 4.69 -9.72
CA LEU A 122 -1.42 5.21 -8.40
C LEU A 122 -0.21 6.15 -8.48
N ILE A 123 0.80 5.80 -9.27
CA ILE A 123 2.04 6.58 -9.46
C ILE A 123 1.73 7.90 -10.19
N ASP A 124 0.93 7.83 -11.25
CA ASP A 124 0.61 8.98 -12.11
C ASP A 124 -0.53 9.84 -11.54
N ARG A 125 -1.00 9.54 -10.33
CA ARG A 125 -2.07 10.29 -9.68
C ARG A 125 -1.55 11.65 -9.20
N ASN A 126 -2.00 12.72 -9.86
CA ASN A 126 -1.74 14.08 -9.39
C ASN A 126 -2.59 14.41 -8.15
N ALA A 127 -1.91 14.76 -7.05
CA ALA A 127 -2.57 15.25 -5.84
C ALA A 127 -2.94 16.73 -6.00
N LYS A 128 -4.11 17.14 -5.46
CA LYS A 128 -4.50 18.57 -5.45
C LYS A 128 -3.58 19.41 -4.57
N ILE A 129 -3.07 18.82 -3.50
CA ILE A 129 -2.12 19.43 -2.56
C ILE A 129 -0.91 18.50 -2.57
N ASP A 130 0.09 18.86 -3.36
CA ASP A 130 1.34 18.10 -3.45
C ASP A 130 2.34 18.61 -2.40
N SER A 131 2.76 17.74 -1.50
CA SER A 131 3.76 18.07 -0.48
C SER A 131 5.21 17.88 -0.95
N SER A 132 5.41 17.25 -2.10
CA SER A 132 6.73 17.03 -2.71
C SER A 132 7.17 18.21 -3.58
N GLU A 133 6.22 19.00 -4.08
CA GLU A 133 6.52 20.20 -4.84
C GLU A 133 7.19 21.29 -3.99
N ILE A 134 8.21 21.93 -4.57
CA ILE A 134 8.91 23.08 -3.99
C ILE A 134 8.18 24.40 -4.35
N ASN A 135 7.11 24.31 -5.14
CA ASN A 135 6.31 25.45 -5.58
C ASN A 135 5.63 26.16 -4.41
N GLY A 136 5.32 27.45 -4.60
CA GLY A 136 4.66 28.30 -3.62
C GLY A 136 5.63 29.25 -2.90
N ASN A 137 5.05 30.29 -2.32
CA ASN A 137 5.79 31.34 -1.65
C ASN A 137 6.34 30.84 -0.30
N THR A 138 7.54 31.28 0.02
CA THR A 138 8.13 31.19 1.36
C THR A 138 8.51 32.60 1.80
N PHE A 139 8.53 32.83 3.10
CA PHE A 139 8.94 34.13 3.65
C PHE A 139 9.69 33.95 4.95
N ASN A 140 10.51 34.94 5.27
CA ASN A 140 11.29 34.96 6.50
C ASN A 140 10.47 35.60 7.63
N ASP A 141 10.88 35.32 8.88
CA ASP A 141 10.29 35.92 10.09
C ASP A 141 8.78 35.64 10.27
N VAL A 142 8.41 34.36 10.21
CA VAL A 142 7.05 33.91 10.51
C VAL A 142 6.70 34.23 11.96
N LYS A 143 5.63 35.01 12.15
CA LYS A 143 5.12 35.45 13.45
C LYS A 143 4.13 34.45 14.04
N GLY A 144 3.36 33.75 13.18
CA GLY A 144 2.43 32.71 13.59
C GLY A 144 0.98 33.21 13.80
N GLU A 145 0.60 34.33 13.18
CA GLU A 145 -0.78 34.80 13.18
C GLU A 145 -1.63 33.99 12.18
N ILE A 146 -2.73 33.40 12.64
CA ILE A 146 -3.67 32.65 11.80
C ILE A 146 -4.99 33.39 11.68
N GLU A 147 -5.47 33.62 10.46
CA GLU A 147 -6.76 34.28 10.21
C GLU A 147 -7.66 33.40 9.34
N PHE A 148 -8.90 33.18 9.79
CA PHE A 148 -9.96 32.53 9.03
C PHE A 148 -10.94 33.58 8.51
N LYS A 149 -11.20 33.59 7.20
CA LYS A 149 -12.15 34.51 6.55
C LYS A 149 -13.27 33.76 5.86
N ASN A 150 -14.47 33.79 6.45
CA ASN A 150 -15.72 33.22 5.93
C ASN A 150 -15.57 31.77 5.42
N ILE A 151 -14.94 30.92 6.24
CA ILE A 151 -14.59 29.57 5.86
C ILE A 151 -15.82 28.67 5.83
N ARG A 152 -16.06 28.08 4.66
CA ARG A 152 -17.02 26.99 4.46
C ARG A 152 -16.29 25.74 4.02
N PHE A 153 -16.68 24.59 4.58
CA PHE A 153 -15.98 23.34 4.30
C PHE A 153 -16.88 22.11 4.35
N ARG A 154 -16.65 21.21 3.39
CA ARG A 154 -17.26 19.88 3.26
C ARG A 154 -16.15 18.85 3.04
N TYR A 155 -16.22 17.71 3.73
CA TYR A 155 -15.29 16.62 3.46
C TYR A 155 -15.60 15.98 2.09
N PRO A 156 -14.59 15.68 1.24
CA PRO A 156 -14.83 15.07 -0.07
C PRO A 156 -15.58 13.73 -0.01
N THR A 157 -15.39 12.96 1.07
CA THR A 157 -16.07 11.69 1.29
C THR A 157 -17.55 11.83 1.65
N ARG A 158 -18.01 13.03 2.06
CA ARG A 158 -19.38 13.33 2.45
C ARG A 158 -19.75 14.76 1.99
N ALA A 159 -19.80 14.97 0.68
CA ALA A 159 -20.00 16.28 0.07
C ALA A 159 -21.33 16.96 0.42
N ASP A 160 -22.33 16.19 0.85
CA ASP A 160 -23.66 16.69 1.23
C ASP A 160 -23.66 17.40 2.60
N ASN A 161 -22.65 17.15 3.43
CA ASN A 161 -22.61 17.63 4.81
C ASN A 161 -21.56 18.74 4.97
N GLU A 162 -22.05 19.98 5.13
CA GLU A 162 -21.23 21.15 5.42
C GLU A 162 -20.90 21.22 6.92
N VAL A 163 -19.61 21.06 7.23
CA VAL A 163 -19.10 21.01 8.61
C VAL A 163 -18.82 22.40 9.15
N LEU A 164 -18.14 23.24 8.37
CA LEU A 164 -17.89 24.64 8.70
C LEU A 164 -18.78 25.51 7.81
N LYS A 165 -19.52 26.45 8.40
CA LYS A 165 -20.59 27.23 7.75
C LYS A 165 -20.34 28.74 7.84
N GLY A 166 -19.22 29.21 7.31
CA GLY A 166 -18.85 30.63 7.26
C GLY A 166 -18.15 31.13 8.51
N ILE A 167 -17.23 30.33 9.07
CA ILE A 167 -16.50 30.71 10.29
C ILE A 167 -15.44 31.78 9.98
N SER A 168 -15.32 32.78 10.86
CA SER A 168 -14.26 33.79 10.78
C SER A 168 -13.73 34.08 12.17
N PHE A 169 -12.42 34.01 12.33
CA PHE A 169 -11.74 34.35 13.59
C PHE A 169 -10.25 34.60 13.31
N LYS A 170 -9.58 35.24 14.27
CA LYS A 170 -8.17 35.58 14.18
C LYS A 170 -7.44 35.11 15.44
N ALA A 171 -6.39 34.30 15.26
CA ALA A 171 -5.44 33.89 16.28
C ALA A 171 -4.21 34.79 16.20
N GLU A 172 -4.14 35.75 17.11
CA GLU A 172 -3.02 36.69 17.19
C GLU A 172 -1.75 36.00 17.68
N GLN A 173 -0.60 36.49 17.22
CA GLN A 173 0.72 35.98 17.61
C GLN A 173 0.87 35.87 19.14
N GLY A 174 1.33 34.71 19.60
CA GLY A 174 1.63 34.45 21.01
C GLY A 174 0.41 34.30 21.92
N LYS A 175 -0.82 34.40 21.38
CA LYS A 175 -2.05 34.16 22.15
C LYS A 175 -2.58 32.75 21.92
N THR A 176 -3.11 32.16 22.99
CA THR A 176 -3.77 30.85 22.93
C THR A 176 -5.25 31.03 22.61
N ILE A 177 -5.73 30.36 21.57
CA ILE A 177 -7.16 30.24 21.28
C ILE A 177 -7.67 28.86 21.68
N ALA A 178 -8.80 28.84 22.38
CA ALA A 178 -9.52 27.62 22.72
C ALA A 178 -10.77 27.48 21.84
N LEU A 179 -10.84 26.41 21.05
CA LEU A 179 -12.04 26.05 20.27
C LEU A 179 -12.92 25.13 21.11
N VAL A 180 -14.09 25.62 21.53
CA VAL A 180 -15.06 24.89 22.33
C VAL A 180 -16.35 24.63 21.54
N GLY A 181 -17.03 23.53 21.84
CA GLY A 181 -18.30 23.18 21.21
C GLY A 181 -18.59 21.68 21.23
N ALA A 182 -19.79 21.30 20.80
CA ALA A 182 -20.25 19.92 20.77
C ALA A 182 -19.36 18.99 19.92
N SER A 183 -19.46 17.68 20.13
CA SER A 183 -18.80 16.70 19.26
C SER A 183 -19.27 16.89 17.81
N GLY A 184 -18.35 16.84 16.85
CA GLY A 184 -18.67 17.00 15.42
C GLY A 184 -18.89 18.45 14.93
N CYS A 185 -18.73 19.48 15.77
CA CYS A 185 -18.92 20.88 15.34
C CYS A 185 -17.78 21.47 14.48
N GLY A 186 -16.76 20.66 14.13
CA GLY A 186 -15.68 21.08 13.24
C GLY A 186 -14.38 21.56 13.89
N LYS A 187 -14.21 21.42 15.22
CA LYS A 187 -12.95 21.82 15.93
C LYS A 187 -11.69 21.21 15.30
N SER A 188 -11.67 19.89 15.13
CA SER A 188 -10.54 19.19 14.51
C SER A 188 -10.41 19.53 13.03
N THR A 189 -11.52 19.84 12.36
CA THR A 189 -11.53 20.29 10.96
C THR A 189 -10.81 21.63 10.81
N THR A 190 -11.00 22.57 11.74
CA THR A 190 -10.25 23.83 11.76
C THR A 190 -8.74 23.61 11.79
N ILE A 191 -8.27 22.69 12.65
CA ILE A 191 -6.84 22.33 12.73
C ILE A 191 -6.36 21.72 11.40
N GLN A 192 -7.15 20.84 10.79
CA GLN A 192 -6.80 20.22 9.49
C GLN A 192 -6.71 21.23 8.34
N LEU A 193 -7.47 22.33 8.40
CA LEU A 193 -7.39 23.41 7.41
C LEU A 193 -6.14 24.28 7.61
N VAL A 194 -5.71 24.53 8.85
CA VAL A 194 -4.44 25.22 9.14
C VAL A 194 -3.25 24.42 8.60
N GLU A 195 -3.26 23.09 8.79
CA GLU A 195 -2.25 22.16 8.25
C GLU A 195 -2.35 21.94 6.73
N ARG A 196 -3.36 22.55 6.09
CA ARG A 196 -3.70 22.38 4.68
C ARG A 196 -3.75 20.90 4.27
N PHE A 197 -4.40 20.06 5.08
CA PHE A 197 -4.76 18.70 4.66
C PHE A 197 -5.94 18.71 3.68
N TYR A 198 -6.74 19.77 3.74
CA TYR A 198 -7.80 20.07 2.81
C TYR A 198 -7.80 21.56 2.48
N ASP A 199 -8.23 21.90 1.28
CA ASP A 199 -8.59 23.28 0.97
C ASP A 199 -10.04 23.55 1.41
N PRO A 200 -10.34 24.75 1.93
CA PRO A 200 -11.71 25.15 2.20
C PRO A 200 -12.53 25.20 0.90
N THR A 201 -13.82 24.89 0.99
CA THR A 201 -14.76 24.97 -0.14
C THR A 201 -14.95 26.43 -0.58
N SER A 202 -15.00 27.35 0.37
CA SER A 202 -14.95 28.79 0.13
C SER A 202 -14.33 29.51 1.32
N GLY A 203 -13.88 30.75 1.10
CA GLY A 203 -13.15 31.54 2.09
C GLY A 203 -11.66 31.23 2.07
N GLU A 204 -10.93 31.87 2.97
CA GLU A 204 -9.47 31.86 2.98
C GLU A 204 -8.93 31.67 4.41
N VAL A 205 -7.83 30.92 4.50
CA VAL A 205 -7.03 30.78 5.71
C VAL A 205 -5.70 31.47 5.44
N LEU A 206 -5.32 32.37 6.32
CA LEU A 206 -4.10 33.18 6.17
C LEU A 206 -3.11 32.85 7.29
N LEU A 207 -1.83 32.81 6.95
CA LEU A 207 -0.70 32.82 7.89
C LEU A 207 0.04 34.14 7.70
N ASP A 208 0.08 34.97 8.75
CA ASP A 208 0.71 36.32 8.73
C ASP A 208 0.22 37.19 7.55
N GLY A 209 -1.06 37.07 7.19
CA GLY A 209 -1.70 37.79 6.09
C GLY A 209 -1.56 37.13 4.70
N TYR A 210 -0.72 36.11 4.55
CA TYR A 210 -0.56 35.36 3.30
C TYR A 210 -1.52 34.17 3.23
N ASN A 211 -2.19 33.98 2.09
CA ASN A 211 -3.07 32.82 1.92
C ASN A 211 -2.26 31.52 1.90
N ILE A 212 -2.63 30.57 2.77
CA ILE A 212 -1.92 29.28 2.88
C ILE A 212 -1.94 28.47 1.58
N LYS A 213 -2.88 28.77 0.66
CA LYS A 213 -2.96 28.15 -0.68
C LYS A 213 -1.77 28.51 -1.56
N ASP A 214 -1.24 29.71 -1.39
CA ASP A 214 -0.13 30.25 -2.18
C ASP A 214 1.23 29.91 -1.57
N LEU A 215 1.25 29.44 -0.31
CA LEU A 215 2.47 29.05 0.39
C LEU A 215 2.92 27.64 -0.03
N ASN A 216 4.24 27.43 0.00
CA ASN A 216 4.80 26.09 -0.10
C ASN A 216 4.30 25.23 1.09
N VAL A 217 3.76 24.05 0.78
CA VAL A 217 3.11 23.18 1.78
C VAL A 217 4.11 22.68 2.84
N LYS A 218 5.33 22.36 2.43
CA LYS A 218 6.38 21.88 3.33
C LYS A 218 6.86 23.00 4.26
N PHE A 219 7.05 24.21 3.72
CA PHE A 219 7.32 25.41 4.50
C PHE A 219 6.22 25.67 5.53
N LEU A 220 4.95 25.70 5.12
CA LEU A 220 3.80 25.93 6.00
C LEU A 220 3.81 24.94 7.18
N ARG A 221 3.91 23.64 6.91
CA ARG A 221 3.87 22.60 7.94
C ARG A 221 5.10 22.58 8.84
N ASN A 222 6.24 23.12 8.39
CA ASN A 222 7.41 23.29 9.25
C ASN A 222 7.21 24.40 10.30
N GLN A 223 6.28 25.33 10.07
CA GLN A 223 5.94 26.37 11.05
C GLN A 223 4.92 25.91 12.10
N ILE A 224 4.32 24.73 11.93
CA ILE A 224 3.21 24.24 12.76
C ILE A 224 3.62 23.01 13.57
N GLY A 225 3.28 23.00 14.85
CA GLY A 225 3.44 21.89 15.78
C GLY A 225 2.12 21.14 16.03
N LEU A 226 1.90 20.02 15.36
CA LEU A 226 0.69 19.22 15.54
C LEU A 226 0.86 18.14 16.63
N VAL A 227 -0.02 18.17 17.63
CA VAL A 227 -0.19 17.07 18.61
C VAL A 227 -1.59 16.48 18.46
N GLY A 228 -1.66 15.24 17.95
CA GLY A 228 -2.92 14.53 17.77
C GLY A 228 -3.53 14.03 19.08
N GLN A 229 -4.87 13.87 19.10
CA GLN A 229 -5.60 13.32 20.24
C GLN A 229 -5.13 11.91 20.62
N GLU A 230 -4.90 11.05 19.62
CA GLU A 230 -4.27 9.74 19.79
C GLU A 230 -2.90 9.76 19.11
N PRO A 231 -1.83 10.05 19.87
CA PRO A 231 -0.49 10.18 19.30
C PRO A 231 0.02 8.83 18.83
N VAL A 232 0.38 8.77 17.54
CA VAL A 232 1.02 7.60 16.93
C VAL A 232 2.54 7.79 16.95
N LEU A 233 3.22 6.76 17.46
CA LEU A 233 4.67 6.61 17.42
C LEU A 233 5.05 5.55 16.39
N PHE A 234 6.18 5.76 15.73
CA PHE A 234 6.77 4.79 14.80
C PHE A 234 7.44 3.67 15.61
N ALA A 235 7.55 2.47 15.02
CA ALA A 235 8.19 1.31 15.63
C ALA A 235 9.73 1.45 15.64
N GLU A 236 10.21 2.52 16.27
CA GLU A 236 11.60 2.97 16.36
C GLU A 236 11.91 3.29 17.84
N SER A 237 13.13 3.77 18.12
CA SER A 237 13.50 4.22 19.45
C SER A 237 12.72 5.48 19.88
N VAL A 238 12.74 5.80 21.18
CA VAL A 238 12.17 7.06 21.68
C VAL A 238 12.88 8.27 21.06
N ILE A 239 14.21 8.24 20.95
CA ILE A 239 14.99 9.33 20.37
C ILE A 239 14.64 9.56 18.90
N ASP A 240 14.50 8.50 18.10
CA ASP A 240 14.18 8.63 16.68
C ASP A 240 12.75 9.15 16.48
N ASN A 241 11.83 8.75 17.34
CA ASN A 241 10.48 9.31 17.35
C ASN A 241 10.51 10.82 17.61
N ILE A 242 11.32 11.32 18.54
CA ILE A 242 11.45 12.77 18.77
C ILE A 242 12.14 13.43 17.56
N LYS A 243 13.24 12.87 17.06
CA LYS A 243 14.00 13.38 15.90
C LYS A 243 13.15 13.54 14.64
N ARG A 244 12.12 12.71 14.44
CA ARG A 244 11.17 12.86 13.31
C ARG A 244 10.41 14.20 13.28
N GLY A 245 10.44 14.97 14.37
CA GLY A 245 9.90 16.34 14.40
C GLY A 245 10.79 17.36 13.69
N VAL A 246 12.09 17.06 13.56
CA VAL A 246 13.12 17.97 13.03
C VAL A 246 12.91 18.19 11.53
N PRO A 247 12.96 19.44 11.05
CA PRO A 247 12.89 19.72 9.62
C PRO A 247 14.04 19.07 8.84
N GLU A 248 13.77 18.70 7.59
CA GLU A 248 14.78 18.09 6.72
C GLU A 248 15.96 19.05 6.50
N GLY A 249 17.19 18.50 6.55
CA GLY A 249 18.42 19.28 6.42
C GLY A 249 18.88 20.00 7.69
N VAL A 250 18.14 19.88 8.81
CA VAL A 250 18.55 20.42 10.11
C VAL A 250 19.14 19.29 10.96
N GLU A 251 20.41 19.44 11.35
CA GLU A 251 21.01 18.57 12.35
C GLU A 251 20.67 19.06 13.76
N VAL A 252 20.31 18.12 14.63
CA VAL A 252 20.06 18.40 16.05
C VAL A 252 20.94 17.53 16.92
N SER A 253 21.46 18.13 17.98
CA SER A 253 22.26 17.43 18.97
C SER A 253 21.36 16.64 19.94
N ASN A 254 21.94 15.66 20.64
CA ASN A 254 21.20 14.90 21.66
C ASN A 254 20.74 15.82 22.81
N GLU A 255 21.50 16.87 23.14
CA GLU A 255 21.14 17.84 24.16
C GLU A 255 19.86 18.59 23.81
N GLN A 256 19.66 18.96 22.55
CA GLN A 256 18.42 19.61 22.09
C GLN A 256 17.22 18.67 22.20
N ILE A 257 17.41 17.38 21.89
CA ILE A 257 16.37 16.36 22.06
C ILE A 257 16.01 16.19 23.54
N TYR A 258 17.02 16.15 24.41
CA TYR A 258 16.80 16.06 25.86
C TYR A 258 16.10 17.30 26.40
N ALA A 259 16.42 18.49 25.89
CA ALA A 259 15.74 19.73 26.24
C ALA A 259 14.26 19.70 25.84
N ALA A 260 13.94 19.27 24.60
CA ALA A 260 12.56 19.11 24.15
C ALA A 260 11.79 18.08 24.98
N ALA A 261 12.43 16.95 25.33
CA ALA A 261 11.85 15.95 26.20
C ALA A 261 11.62 16.45 27.64
N LYS A 262 12.51 17.30 28.18
CA LYS A 262 12.32 17.96 29.48
C LYS A 262 11.13 18.93 29.45
N MET A 263 11.03 19.77 28.42
CA MET A 263 9.90 20.68 28.24
C MET A 263 8.55 19.95 28.14
N ALA A 264 8.54 18.74 27.56
CA ALA A 264 7.36 17.89 27.48
C ALA A 264 7.09 17.04 28.75
N ASN A 265 7.86 17.21 29.83
CA ASN A 265 7.83 16.36 31.02
C ASN A 265 8.03 14.86 30.71
N ALA A 266 8.80 14.56 29.67
CA ALA A 266 9.07 13.21 29.21
C ALA A 266 10.41 12.66 29.70
N HIS A 267 11.38 13.53 30.00
CA HIS A 267 12.74 13.14 30.32
C HIS A 267 12.83 12.10 31.44
N ASP A 268 12.17 12.33 32.58
CA ASP A 268 12.35 11.49 33.77
C ASP A 268 11.91 10.04 33.53
N PHE A 269 10.77 9.83 32.87
CA PHE A 269 10.29 8.48 32.60
C PHE A 269 11.09 7.80 31.49
N ILE A 270 11.58 8.56 30.51
CA ILE A 270 12.43 8.03 29.44
C ILE A 270 13.76 7.57 30.04
N SER A 271 14.40 8.42 30.86
CA SER A 271 15.67 8.10 31.52
C SER A 271 15.57 6.93 32.51
N ALA A 272 14.38 6.67 33.07
CA ALA A 272 14.12 5.52 33.93
C ALA A 272 13.92 4.19 33.16
N MET A 273 13.82 4.22 31.83
CA MET A 273 13.72 2.99 31.03
C MET A 273 15.07 2.25 30.98
N PRO A 274 15.08 0.91 30.82
CA PRO A 274 16.31 0.13 30.76
C PRO A 274 17.35 0.62 29.74
N GLU A 275 16.88 1.11 28.58
CA GLU A 275 17.74 1.63 27.51
C GLU A 275 17.58 3.16 27.32
N GLY A 276 16.95 3.83 28.28
CA GLY A 276 16.74 5.27 28.23
C GLY A 276 16.04 5.72 26.95
N TYR A 277 16.69 6.65 26.23
CA TYR A 277 16.24 7.18 24.95
C TYR A 277 16.32 6.20 23.78
N ASN A 278 17.13 5.14 23.90
CA ASN A 278 17.28 4.12 22.86
C ASN A 278 16.18 3.05 22.95
N THR A 279 15.37 3.06 24.03
CA THR A 279 14.26 2.12 24.21
C THR A 279 13.33 2.11 23.00
N MET A 280 13.07 0.92 22.46
CA MET A 280 12.14 0.71 21.35
C MET A 280 10.69 0.84 21.82
N VAL A 281 9.87 1.67 21.17
CA VAL A 281 8.48 1.90 21.61
C VAL A 281 7.49 0.82 21.13
N GLY A 282 7.90 0.03 20.13
CA GLY A 282 7.11 -1.01 19.49
C GLY A 282 6.01 -0.47 18.56
N ASP A 283 5.22 -1.38 17.98
CA ASP A 283 4.19 -1.03 16.99
C ASP A 283 3.16 -0.04 17.56
N ARG A 284 3.06 1.14 16.92
CA ARG A 284 2.21 2.25 17.40
C ARG A 284 2.45 2.62 18.88
N GLY A 285 3.68 2.44 19.36
CA GLY A 285 4.05 2.68 20.75
C GLY A 285 3.42 1.69 21.73
N SER A 286 3.09 0.46 21.34
CA SER A 286 2.32 -0.49 22.17
C SER A 286 2.88 -0.77 23.57
N GLN A 287 4.17 -0.46 23.80
CA GLN A 287 4.87 -0.68 25.07
C GLN A 287 4.75 0.51 26.03
N LEU A 288 4.11 1.61 25.62
CA LEU A 288 3.97 2.83 26.42
C LEU A 288 2.52 3.09 26.82
N SER A 289 2.34 3.71 27.99
CA SER A 289 1.04 4.23 28.42
C SER A 289 0.59 5.40 27.53
N GLY A 290 -0.71 5.68 27.49
CA GLY A 290 -1.26 6.78 26.68
C GLY A 290 -0.62 8.14 26.99
N GLY A 291 -0.45 8.45 28.29
CA GLY A 291 0.20 9.70 28.72
C GLY A 291 1.68 9.77 28.32
N GLN A 292 2.41 8.66 28.37
CA GLN A 292 3.81 8.62 27.89
C GLN A 292 3.90 8.89 26.37
N LYS A 293 3.01 8.27 25.57
CA LYS A 293 2.95 8.53 24.13
C LYS A 293 2.66 10.00 23.82
N GLN A 294 1.75 10.61 24.58
CA GLN A 294 1.40 12.00 24.41
C GLN A 294 2.56 12.94 24.73
N ARG A 295 3.29 12.69 25.81
CA ARG A 295 4.49 13.48 26.15
C ARG A 295 5.61 13.34 25.11
N ILE A 296 5.81 12.14 24.54
CA ILE A 296 6.77 11.97 23.42
C ILE A 296 6.30 12.72 22.17
N ALA A 297 5.01 12.68 21.85
CA ALA A 297 4.47 13.44 20.71
C ALA A 297 4.57 14.96 20.90
N ILE A 298 4.41 15.46 22.14
CA ILE A 298 4.64 16.86 22.49
C ILE A 298 6.12 17.20 22.30
N ALA A 299 7.06 16.38 22.79
CA ALA A 299 8.49 16.58 22.57
C ALA A 299 8.85 16.63 21.07
N ARG A 300 8.23 15.74 20.27
CA ARG A 300 8.36 15.71 18.81
C ARG A 300 7.81 16.98 18.12
N ALA A 301 6.76 17.59 18.66
CA ALA A 301 6.29 18.88 18.15
C ALA A 301 7.22 20.02 18.57
N LEU A 302 7.73 20.00 19.81
CA LEU A 302 8.56 21.06 20.38
C LEU A 302 9.96 21.14 19.75
N ILE A 303 10.58 20.00 19.39
CA ILE A 303 11.93 19.99 18.78
C ILE A 303 11.96 20.73 17.43
N ARG A 304 10.82 20.86 16.76
CA ARG A 304 10.66 21.63 15.52
C ARG A 304 10.79 23.14 15.75
N ASN A 305 10.55 23.61 16.98
CA ASN A 305 10.42 25.02 17.32
C ASN A 305 9.40 25.78 16.44
N PRO A 306 8.14 25.31 16.38
CA PRO A 306 7.12 25.88 15.50
C PRO A 306 6.67 27.27 15.97
N LYS A 307 6.08 28.03 15.06
CA LYS A 307 5.46 29.35 15.32
C LYS A 307 3.97 29.25 15.65
N VAL A 308 3.34 28.12 15.31
CA VAL A 308 1.91 27.81 15.49
C VAL A 308 1.74 26.47 16.19
#